data_AF-A0A7H8KLD1-F1
#
_entry.id   AF-A0A7H8KLD1-F1
#
_cell.length_a   1.000
_cell.length_b   1.000
_cell.length_c   1.000
_cell.angle_alpha   90.00
_cell.angle_beta   90.00
_cell.angle_gamma   90.00
#
_symmetry.space_group_name_H-M   'P 1'
#
loop_
_entity.id
_entity.type
_entity.pdbx_description
1 polymer ?
#
loop_
_entity_poly.entity_id
_entity_poly.type
_entity_poly.pdbx_seq_one_letter_code
_entity_poly.pdbx_strand_id
1 'polypeptide(L)'
;MRLQRIGLVAAASFLAATAGCAGSEANDLGQPAGPNPAQTRELLTTPSTASGDTPRDLLSRDAERTYLTNSYSGMSADGAALVIHRVPVPRVDELDTGLRLRHPEIQLAFADAQHPRTVLNEVSDSIKKDIPYWQTEGVAVASVAPRADGSGVMVMVDQPTADLAAAMRERYEFPNLKLTQGEVAPA
;
A
#
# COMPACT_ATOMS: atom_id res chain seq x y z
N MET A 1 11.97 42.35 -14.16
CA MET A 1 12.94 42.33 -13.04
C MET A 1 13.56 40.95 -12.96
N ARG A 2 14.88 40.86 -13.19
CA ARG A 2 15.70 39.66 -12.95
C ARG A 2 15.88 39.46 -11.45
N LEU A 3 15.98 38.22 -10.97
CA LEU A 3 17.19 37.73 -10.30
C LEU A 3 17.10 36.22 -10.02
N GLN A 4 18.08 35.50 -10.59
CA GLN A 4 18.44 34.11 -10.30
C GLN A 4 18.94 33.95 -8.86
N ARG A 5 18.73 32.77 -8.25
CA ARG A 5 19.68 32.22 -7.26
C ARG A 5 19.87 30.72 -7.46
N ILE A 6 21.10 30.40 -7.84
CA ILE A 6 21.73 29.08 -7.93
C ILE A 6 22.21 28.72 -6.52
N GLY A 7 21.90 27.51 -6.04
CA GLY A 7 22.37 26.97 -4.77
C GLY A 7 23.21 25.71 -4.99
N LEU A 8 24.46 25.76 -4.55
CA LEU A 8 25.58 24.86 -4.78
C LEU A 8 25.60 23.64 -3.83
N VAL A 9 26.10 22.53 -4.38
CA VAL A 9 26.60 21.25 -3.85
C VAL A 9 27.26 21.28 -2.47
N ALA A 10 27.05 20.21 -1.68
CA ALA A 10 28.09 19.63 -0.81
C ALA A 10 27.88 18.12 -0.64
N ALA A 11 28.81 17.34 -1.19
CA ALA A 11 28.98 15.91 -0.94
C ALA A 11 29.96 15.72 0.24
N ALA A 12 29.66 14.79 1.14
CA ALA A 12 30.62 14.33 2.15
C ALA A 12 30.48 12.81 2.32
N SER A 13 31.50 12.10 1.84
CA SER A 13 31.74 10.68 2.09
C SER A 13 32.55 10.52 3.37
N PHE A 14 32.22 9.53 4.22
CA PHE A 14 33.11 9.08 5.30
C PHE A 14 33.15 7.55 5.32
N LEU A 15 34.36 7.02 5.10
CA LEU A 15 34.77 5.64 5.32
C LEU A 15 35.42 5.55 6.72
N ALA A 16 35.12 4.50 7.48
CA ALA A 16 36.03 3.97 8.50
C ALA A 16 35.72 2.50 8.78
N ALA A 17 36.73 1.65 8.57
CA ALA A 17 36.77 0.25 8.94
C ALA A 17 37.68 0.09 10.18
N THR A 18 37.34 -0.81 11.10
CA THR A 18 38.31 -1.42 12.02
C THR A 18 37.94 -2.87 12.29
N ALA A 19 38.89 -3.75 11.98
CA ALA A 19 38.95 -5.15 12.37
C ALA A 19 39.31 -5.30 13.86
N GLY A 20 38.79 -6.34 14.51
CA GLY A 20 39.20 -6.75 15.85
C GLY A 20 39.15 -8.27 15.98
N CYS A 21 40.32 -8.90 16.03
CA CYS A 21 40.52 -10.31 16.39
C CYS A 21 41.31 -10.38 17.69
N ALA A 22 40.86 -11.20 18.65
CA ALA A 22 41.60 -11.93 19.70
C ALA A 22 40.57 -12.44 20.74
N GLY A 23 40.61 -13.66 21.29
CA GLY A 23 41.60 -14.74 21.25
C GLY A 23 41.05 -16.02 21.92
N SER A 24 41.85 -17.08 21.88
CA SER A 24 41.68 -18.43 22.44
C SER A 24 41.66 -18.43 24.00
N GLU A 25 41.33 -19.46 24.79
CA GLU A 25 41.67 -20.90 24.82
C GLU A 25 40.82 -21.57 25.96
N ALA A 26 40.23 -22.75 25.74
CA ALA A 26 40.52 -24.08 26.34
C ALA A 26 40.15 -24.39 27.82
N ASN A 27 39.44 -25.54 27.95
CA ASN A 27 39.34 -26.52 29.06
C ASN A 27 38.28 -26.37 30.17
N ASP A 28 37.34 -27.33 30.22
CA ASP A 28 37.33 -28.50 31.12
C ASP A 28 35.92 -28.91 31.61
N LEU A 29 35.80 -30.21 31.87
CA LEU A 29 34.66 -31.11 32.00
C LEU A 29 33.75 -30.86 33.22
N GLY A 30 32.43 -31.07 33.05
CA GLY A 30 31.50 -31.36 34.17
C GLY A 30 30.04 -30.95 33.97
N GLN A 31 29.18 -31.91 33.64
CA GLN A 31 27.70 -31.85 33.59
C GLN A 31 27.06 -31.32 34.90
N PRO A 32 25.84 -30.75 34.88
CA PRO A 32 24.62 -31.55 34.73
C PRO A 32 23.53 -30.93 33.83
N ALA A 33 22.63 -31.79 33.34
CA ALA A 33 21.47 -31.43 32.53
C ALA A 33 20.53 -30.49 33.30
N GLY A 34 20.41 -29.25 32.83
CA GLY A 34 19.39 -28.27 33.23
C GLY A 34 18.43 -27.99 32.08
N PRO A 35 17.18 -27.57 32.37
CA PRO A 35 16.14 -27.39 31.36
C PRO A 35 16.52 -26.27 30.41
N ASN A 36 16.57 -26.60 29.11
CA ASN A 36 16.91 -25.70 28.02
C ASN A 36 15.84 -24.60 27.88
N PRO A 37 16.10 -23.32 28.23
CA PRO A 37 15.27 -22.22 27.74
C PRO A 37 15.75 -21.95 26.31
N ALA A 38 15.43 -22.87 25.40
CA ALA A 38 15.56 -22.64 23.98
C ALA A 38 14.57 -21.53 23.64
N GLN A 39 15.13 -20.33 23.64
CA GLN A 39 14.73 -19.16 22.87
C GLN A 39 13.60 -19.48 21.89
N THR A 40 12.39 -19.12 22.29
CA THR A 40 11.32 -18.74 21.38
C THR A 40 11.77 -17.50 20.61
N ARG A 41 12.76 -17.64 19.72
CA ARG A 41 12.82 -16.81 18.54
C ARG A 41 11.70 -17.35 17.67
N GLU A 42 10.53 -16.72 17.79
CA GLU A 42 9.55 -16.79 16.72
C GLU A 42 10.30 -16.41 15.45
N LEU A 43 10.61 -17.43 14.66
CA LEU A 43 11.02 -17.28 13.28
C LEU A 43 9.92 -16.42 12.66
N LEU A 44 10.24 -15.15 12.38
CA LEU A 44 9.51 -14.35 11.43
C LEU A 44 9.38 -15.21 10.18
N THR A 45 8.21 -15.82 10.01
CA THR A 45 7.90 -16.69 8.88
C THR A 45 8.03 -15.81 7.66
N THR A 46 9.16 -15.90 6.97
CA THR A 46 9.38 -15.20 5.71
C THR A 46 8.25 -15.63 4.78
N PRO A 47 7.46 -14.70 4.23
CA PRO A 47 6.36 -15.05 3.34
C PRO A 47 6.92 -15.89 2.19
N SER A 48 6.33 -17.06 1.98
CA SER A 48 6.64 -17.92 0.84
C SER A 48 6.46 -17.11 -0.45
N THR A 49 7.55 -16.82 -1.13
CA THR A 49 7.56 -16.07 -2.39
C THR A 49 7.22 -17.03 -3.51
N ALA A 50 6.17 -16.76 -4.28
CA ALA A 50 5.98 -17.46 -5.54
C ALA A 50 7.10 -17.04 -6.50
N SER A 51 7.61 -17.97 -7.30
CA SER A 51 8.61 -17.67 -8.33
C SER A 51 8.05 -16.63 -9.30
N GLY A 52 8.55 -15.39 -9.24
CA GLY A 52 8.12 -14.28 -10.09
C GLY A 52 7.53 -13.06 -9.36
N ASP A 53 7.36 -13.11 -8.03
CA ASP A 53 6.88 -11.95 -7.28
C ASP A 53 7.92 -10.81 -7.29
N THR A 54 7.50 -9.61 -7.67
CA THR A 54 8.34 -8.41 -7.52
C THR A 54 8.41 -8.00 -6.05
N PRO A 55 9.44 -7.22 -5.63
CA PRO A 55 9.48 -6.65 -4.29
C PRO A 55 8.20 -5.87 -3.92
N ARG A 56 7.59 -5.21 -4.92
CA ARG A 56 6.32 -4.51 -4.75
C ARG A 56 5.16 -5.46 -4.45
N ASP A 57 5.10 -6.63 -5.10
CA ASP A 57 4.04 -7.61 -4.86
C ASP A 57 4.15 -8.22 -3.46
N LEU A 58 5.39 -8.48 -3.02
CA LEU A 58 5.69 -8.95 -1.66
C LEU A 58 5.25 -7.91 -0.62
N LEU A 59 5.64 -6.65 -0.81
CA LEU A 59 5.23 -5.55 0.05
C LEU A 59 3.71 -5.39 0.08
N SER A 60 3.02 -5.44 -1.06
CA SER A 60 1.57 -5.29 -1.13
C SER A 60 0.86 -6.35 -0.31
N ARG A 61 1.28 -7.62 -0.42
CA ARG A 61 0.71 -8.71 0.37
C ARG A 61 1.04 -8.58 1.85
N ASP A 62 2.23 -8.13 2.20
CA ASP A 62 2.62 -7.92 3.60
C ASP A 62 1.85 -6.74 4.23
N ALA A 63 1.63 -5.67 3.48
CA ALA A 63 0.77 -4.56 3.89
C ALA A 63 -0.68 -5.02 4.12
N GLU A 64 -1.26 -5.80 3.19
CA GLU A 64 -2.60 -6.38 3.34
C GLU A 64 -2.74 -7.32 4.55
N ARG A 65 -1.66 -7.98 4.97
CA ARG A 65 -1.66 -8.82 6.19
C ARG A 65 -1.44 -8.00 7.46
N THR A 66 -0.61 -6.96 7.37
CA THR A 66 -0.25 -6.09 8.51
C THR A 66 -1.41 -5.22 8.93
N TYR A 67 -2.02 -4.56 7.95
CA TYR A 67 -3.21 -3.78 8.13
C TYR A 67 -4.40 -4.71 7.97
N LEU A 68 -5.06 -5.03 9.08
CA LEU A 68 -6.29 -5.82 9.07
C LEU A 68 -7.25 -5.28 8.00
N THR A 69 -8.10 -6.16 7.46
CA THR A 69 -9.01 -5.96 6.33
C THR A 69 -9.71 -4.59 6.25
N ASN A 70 -9.94 -3.93 7.37
CA ASN A 70 -10.64 -2.65 7.45
C ASN A 70 -9.73 -1.42 7.61
N SER A 71 -8.43 -1.55 7.35
CA SER A 71 -7.47 -0.44 7.49
C SER A 71 -6.60 -0.22 6.25
N TYR A 72 -6.25 -1.25 5.49
CA TYR A 72 -5.53 -1.06 4.23
C TYR A 72 -6.43 -0.45 3.16
N SER A 73 -5.95 0.55 2.42
CA SER A 73 -6.66 1.17 1.30
C SER A 73 -6.01 0.89 -0.05
N GLY A 74 -4.68 0.94 -0.10
CA GLY A 74 -3.93 0.66 -1.30
C GLY A 74 -2.50 1.15 -1.23
N MET A 75 -1.84 1.16 -2.39
CA MET A 75 -0.46 1.60 -2.52
C MET A 75 -0.27 2.36 -3.83
N SER A 76 0.45 3.48 -3.77
CA SER A 76 0.84 4.27 -4.94
C SER A 76 2.34 4.50 -4.96
N ALA A 77 2.87 4.92 -6.11
CA ALA A 77 4.24 5.42 -6.21
C ALA A 77 4.23 6.95 -6.09
N ASP A 78 5.21 7.50 -5.38
CA ASP A 78 5.53 8.93 -5.33
C ASP A 78 7.04 9.10 -5.54
N GLY A 79 7.43 9.39 -6.79
CA GLY A 79 8.84 9.37 -7.19
C GLY A 79 9.46 7.98 -7.01
N ALA A 80 10.48 7.90 -6.15
CA ALA A 80 11.15 6.64 -5.80
C ALA A 80 10.51 5.92 -4.61
N ALA A 81 9.58 6.57 -3.90
CA ALA A 81 8.93 6.02 -2.73
C ALA A 81 7.65 5.26 -3.10
N LEU A 82 7.34 4.23 -2.32
CA LEU A 82 6.02 3.60 -2.29
C LEU A 82 5.25 4.14 -1.09
N VAL A 83 4.07 4.70 -1.36
CA VAL A 83 3.16 5.24 -0.35
C VAL A 83 2.10 4.20 -0.05
N ILE A 84 2.03 3.75 1.20
CA ILE A 84 0.95 2.90 1.68
C ILE A 84 -0.17 3.77 2.24
N HIS A 85 -1.36 3.64 1.66
CA HIS A 85 -2.56 4.34 2.07
C HIS A 85 -3.37 3.46 3.02
N ARG A 86 -3.63 3.98 4.22
CA ARG A 86 -4.31 3.24 5.28
C ARG A 86 -5.20 4.15 6.12
N VAL A 87 -6.32 3.62 6.58
CA VAL A 87 -7.19 4.28 7.55
C VAL A 87 -6.50 4.21 8.92
N PRO A 88 -6.41 5.34 9.66
CA PRO A 88 -5.81 5.34 11.00
C PRO A 88 -6.50 4.35 11.95
N VAL A 89 -5.69 3.53 12.62
CA VAL A 89 -6.12 2.60 13.68
C VAL A 89 -5.25 2.78 14.92
N PRO A 90 -5.69 2.34 16.11
CA PRO A 90 -4.83 2.34 17.29
C PRO A 90 -3.50 1.64 16.99
N ARG A 91 -2.39 2.27 17.38
CA ARG A 91 -1.02 1.78 17.15
C ARG A 91 -0.59 1.67 15.67
N VAL A 92 -1.18 2.49 14.78
CA VAL A 92 -0.76 2.54 13.36
C VAL A 92 0.75 2.78 13.20
N ASP A 93 1.37 3.58 14.08
CA ASP A 93 2.83 3.84 14.02
C ASP A 93 3.68 2.58 14.27
N GLU A 94 3.23 1.66 15.11
CA GLU A 94 3.89 0.37 15.35
C GLU A 94 3.82 -0.50 14.09
N LEU A 95 2.67 -0.49 13.40
CA LEU A 95 2.47 -1.21 12.13
C LEU A 95 3.35 -0.63 11.01
N ASP A 96 3.33 0.70 10.85
CA ASP A 96 4.14 1.43 9.87
C ASP A 96 5.64 1.16 10.11
N THR A 97 6.08 1.16 11.37
CA THR A 97 7.47 0.82 11.76
C THR A 97 7.81 -0.63 11.43
N GLY A 98 6.91 -1.57 11.73
CA GLY A 98 7.09 -2.98 11.41
C GLY A 98 7.29 -3.23 9.92
N LEU A 99 6.53 -2.56 9.06
CA LEU A 99 6.70 -2.65 7.60
C LEU A 99 8.05 -2.09 7.13
N ARG A 100 8.47 -0.93 7.66
CA ARG A 100 9.80 -0.36 7.34
C ARG A 100 10.93 -1.32 7.72
N LEU A 101 10.83 -1.99 8.85
CA LEU A 101 11.86 -2.93 9.32
C LEU A 101 11.92 -4.22 8.48
N ARG A 102 10.79 -4.66 7.91
CA ARG A 102 10.72 -5.88 7.07
C ARG A 102 11.10 -5.64 5.61
N HIS A 103 10.98 -4.40 5.12
CA HIS A 103 11.30 -4.00 3.74
C HIS A 103 12.30 -2.83 3.70
N PRO A 104 13.51 -2.97 4.30
CA PRO A 104 14.48 -1.87 4.41
C PRO A 104 15.03 -1.38 3.06
N GLU A 105 14.91 -2.19 2.01
CA GLU A 105 15.33 -1.87 0.64
C GLU A 105 14.33 -0.98 -0.12
N ILE A 106 13.11 -0.82 0.40
CA ILE A 106 12.05 -0.04 -0.22
C ILE A 106 11.90 1.28 0.55
N GLN A 107 11.93 2.40 -0.17
CA GLN A 107 11.60 3.69 0.43
C GLN A 107 10.08 3.76 0.70
N LEU A 108 9.68 3.53 1.95
CA LEU A 108 8.27 3.54 2.35
C LEU A 108 7.84 4.90 2.93
N ALA A 109 6.71 5.39 2.42
CA ALA A 109 5.94 6.46 3.00
C ALA A 109 4.53 5.96 3.35
N PHE A 110 3.84 6.69 4.20
CA PHE A 110 2.56 6.27 4.77
C PHE A 110 1.60 7.46 4.76
N ALA A 111 0.37 7.25 4.30
CA ALA A 111 -0.62 8.31 4.15
C ALA A 111 -2.01 7.87 4.62
N ASP A 112 -2.72 8.78 5.28
CA ASP A 112 -4.04 8.52 5.82
C ASP A 112 -5.06 8.45 4.69
N ALA A 113 -5.88 7.40 4.69
CA ALA A 113 -6.96 7.18 3.74
C ALA A 113 -8.33 7.42 4.40
N GLN A 114 -9.31 7.85 3.60
CA GLN A 114 -10.69 8.03 4.07
C GLN A 114 -11.44 6.71 4.20
N HIS A 115 -11.25 5.80 3.24
CA HIS A 115 -11.93 4.51 3.20
C HIS A 115 -10.94 3.35 3.07
N PRO A 116 -11.21 2.21 3.73
CA PRO A 116 -10.45 1.00 3.50
C PRO A 116 -10.83 0.37 2.16
N ARG A 117 -9.93 -0.48 1.65
CA ARG A 117 -10.06 -1.10 0.33
C ARG A 117 -11.30 -1.97 0.20
N THR A 118 -11.71 -2.62 1.29
CA THR A 118 -12.93 -3.44 1.32
C THR A 118 -14.18 -2.64 1.01
N VAL A 119 -14.38 -1.49 1.66
CA VAL A 119 -15.51 -0.59 1.40
C VAL A 119 -15.49 -0.11 -0.06
N LEU A 120 -14.32 0.27 -0.58
CA LEU A 120 -14.21 0.72 -1.97
C LEU A 120 -14.47 -0.41 -2.98
N ASN A 121 -14.07 -1.64 -2.67
CA ASN A 121 -14.35 -2.80 -3.49
C ASN A 121 -15.85 -3.13 -3.50
N GLU A 122 -16.53 -3.08 -2.35
CA GLU A 122 -17.97 -3.31 -2.23
C GLU A 122 -18.77 -2.33 -3.11
N VAL A 123 -18.44 -1.04 -3.04
CA VAL A 123 -19.05 -0.01 -3.90
C VAL A 123 -18.73 -0.28 -5.38
N SER A 124 -17.47 -0.54 -5.70
CA SER A 124 -17.04 -0.82 -7.08
C SER A 124 -17.78 -2.03 -7.67
N ASP A 125 -17.94 -3.09 -6.90
CA ASP A 125 -18.59 -4.31 -7.34
C ASP A 125 -20.11 -4.14 -7.46
N SER A 126 -20.70 -3.28 -6.64
CA SER A 126 -22.12 -2.88 -6.77
C SER A 126 -22.34 -2.11 -8.07
N ILE A 127 -21.47 -1.15 -8.41
CA ILE A 127 -21.52 -0.42 -9.69
C ILE A 127 -21.35 -1.38 -10.87
N LYS A 128 -20.39 -2.31 -10.80
CA LYS A 128 -20.15 -3.29 -11.88
C LYS A 128 -21.36 -4.17 -12.13
N LYS A 129 -22.07 -4.61 -11.08
CA LYS A 129 -23.31 -5.40 -11.21
C LYS A 129 -24.43 -4.62 -11.90
N ASP A 130 -24.45 -3.31 -11.72
CA ASP A 130 -25.43 -2.40 -12.29
C ASP A 130 -25.05 -1.84 -13.67
N ILE A 131 -23.94 -2.28 -14.28
CA ILE A 131 -23.57 -1.86 -15.64
C ILE A 131 -24.74 -2.04 -16.64
N PRO A 132 -25.50 -3.16 -16.64
CA PRO A 132 -26.66 -3.30 -17.51
C PRO A 132 -27.76 -2.25 -17.26
N TYR A 133 -27.99 -1.86 -16.01
CA TYR A 133 -28.94 -0.79 -15.67
C TYR A 133 -28.48 0.55 -16.25
N TRP A 134 -27.22 0.93 -16.07
CA TRP A 134 -26.69 2.17 -16.63
C TRP A 134 -26.73 2.18 -18.16
N GLN A 135 -26.51 1.03 -18.81
CA GLN A 135 -26.69 0.90 -20.26
C GLN A 135 -28.14 1.18 -20.69
N THR A 136 -29.15 0.71 -19.95
CA THR A 136 -30.56 1.04 -20.25
C THR A 136 -30.89 2.52 -20.05
N GLU A 137 -30.15 3.20 -19.16
CA GLU A 137 -30.22 4.65 -18.95
C GLU A 137 -29.37 5.44 -19.97
N GLY A 138 -28.81 4.78 -20.99
CA GLY A 138 -28.00 5.43 -22.03
C GLY A 138 -26.59 5.81 -21.58
N VAL A 139 -26.08 5.23 -20.50
CA VAL A 139 -24.73 5.49 -19.95
C VAL A 139 -23.81 4.31 -20.24
N ALA A 140 -22.75 4.54 -21.00
CA ALA A 140 -21.75 3.51 -21.27
C ALA A 140 -20.61 3.56 -20.24
N VAL A 141 -20.59 2.58 -19.33
CA VAL A 141 -19.54 2.44 -18.30
C VAL A 141 -18.36 1.64 -18.87
N ALA A 142 -17.21 2.29 -19.04
CA ALA A 142 -15.99 1.69 -19.56
C ALA A 142 -15.18 0.96 -18.48
N SER A 143 -15.07 1.55 -17.28
CA SER A 143 -14.34 0.93 -16.17
C SER A 143 -14.80 1.44 -14.81
N VAL A 144 -14.58 0.63 -13.78
CA VAL A 144 -14.86 0.95 -12.38
C VAL A 144 -13.69 0.48 -11.54
N ALA A 145 -13.06 1.37 -10.79
CA ALA A 145 -11.91 1.03 -9.96
C ALA A 145 -11.86 1.84 -8.65
N PRO A 146 -11.53 1.21 -7.52
CA PRO A 146 -11.10 1.91 -6.31
C PRO A 146 -9.90 2.81 -6.60
N ARG A 147 -9.87 4.00 -6.00
CA ARG A 147 -8.66 4.82 -5.98
C ARG A 147 -7.72 4.30 -4.88
N ALA A 148 -6.46 4.05 -5.24
CA ALA A 148 -5.47 3.49 -4.31
C ALA A 148 -5.17 4.38 -3.09
N ASP A 149 -5.44 5.68 -3.19
CA ASP A 149 -5.32 6.66 -2.10
C ASP A 149 -6.48 6.60 -1.08
N GLY A 150 -7.47 5.74 -1.31
CA GLY A 150 -8.62 5.59 -0.45
C GLY A 150 -9.63 6.71 -0.50
N SER A 151 -9.48 7.66 -1.43
CA SER A 151 -10.35 8.82 -1.52
C SER A 151 -11.71 8.52 -2.17
N GLY A 152 -11.91 7.34 -2.75
CA GLY A 152 -13.18 6.97 -3.37
C GLY A 152 -13.07 5.95 -4.50
N VAL A 153 -14.10 5.89 -5.33
CA VAL A 153 -14.17 5.04 -6.54
C VAL A 153 -14.19 5.92 -7.78
N MET A 154 -13.40 5.54 -8.77
CA MET A 154 -13.37 6.14 -10.09
C MET A 154 -14.25 5.33 -11.04
N VAL A 155 -15.15 6.02 -11.73
CA VAL A 155 -15.99 5.45 -12.78
C VAL A 155 -15.65 6.14 -14.08
N MET A 156 -15.27 5.35 -15.08
CA MET A 156 -14.99 5.84 -16.42
C MET A 156 -16.23 5.61 -17.29
N VAL A 157 -16.75 6.69 -17.85
CA VAL A 157 -17.94 6.68 -18.71
C VAL A 157 -17.64 7.42 -20.02
N ASP A 158 -18.45 7.23 -21.04
CA ASP A 158 -18.35 7.93 -22.31
C ASP A 158 -18.64 9.44 -22.20
N GLN A 159 -19.65 9.81 -21.42
CA GLN A 159 -20.12 11.19 -21.25
C GLN A 159 -20.36 11.53 -19.77
N PRO A 160 -19.32 11.95 -19.03
CA PRO A 160 -19.48 12.32 -17.63
C PRO A 160 -20.19 13.68 -17.51
N THR A 161 -21.33 13.70 -16.81
CA THR A 161 -22.05 14.94 -16.45
C THR A 161 -22.17 15.09 -14.94
N ALA A 162 -22.43 16.31 -14.46
CA ALA A 162 -22.65 16.57 -13.04
C ALA A 162 -23.91 15.84 -12.53
N ASP A 163 -24.98 15.82 -13.31
CA ASP A 163 -26.24 15.15 -12.98
C ASP A 163 -26.06 13.63 -12.91
N LEU A 164 -25.34 13.03 -13.86
CA LEU A 164 -25.00 11.61 -13.81
C LEU A 164 -24.16 11.28 -12.57
N ALA A 165 -23.17 12.12 -12.27
CA ALA A 165 -22.36 11.94 -11.06
C ALA A 165 -23.21 12.05 -9.78
N ALA A 166 -24.19 12.95 -9.73
CA ALA A 166 -25.13 13.05 -8.62
C ALA A 166 -26.03 11.80 -8.52
N ALA A 167 -26.62 11.36 -9.63
CA ALA A 167 -27.47 10.17 -9.69
C ALA A 167 -26.73 8.90 -9.25
N MET A 168 -25.47 8.72 -9.68
CA MET A 168 -24.63 7.61 -9.22
C MET A 168 -24.35 7.69 -7.72
N ARG A 169 -23.99 8.88 -7.19
CA ARG A 169 -23.74 9.04 -5.74
C ARG A 169 -24.98 8.76 -4.91
N GLU A 170 -26.15 9.18 -5.38
CA GLU A 170 -27.44 8.91 -4.74
C GLU A 170 -27.75 7.41 -4.74
N ARG A 171 -27.67 6.75 -5.90
CA ARG A 171 -27.97 5.32 -6.04
C ARG A 171 -27.10 4.42 -5.16
N TYR A 172 -25.81 4.74 -5.05
CA TYR A 172 -24.85 3.95 -4.27
C TYR A 172 -24.63 4.45 -2.85
N GLU A 173 -25.34 5.51 -2.44
CA GLU A 173 -25.18 6.18 -1.15
C GLU A 173 -23.70 6.50 -0.82
N PHE A 174 -22.92 6.82 -1.86
CA PHE A 174 -21.47 6.98 -1.75
C PHE A 174 -21.04 8.31 -2.39
N PRO A 175 -20.82 9.37 -1.59
CA PRO A 175 -20.52 10.70 -2.14
C PRO A 175 -19.17 10.78 -2.86
N ASN A 176 -18.24 9.88 -2.53
CA ASN A 176 -16.86 9.87 -3.04
C ASN A 176 -16.72 9.14 -4.39
N LEU A 177 -17.70 9.29 -5.28
CA LEU A 177 -17.59 8.86 -6.68
C LEU A 177 -17.02 9.97 -7.56
N LYS A 178 -16.01 9.62 -8.36
CA LYS A 178 -15.45 10.48 -9.39
C LYS A 178 -15.72 9.89 -10.76
N LEU A 179 -16.48 10.61 -11.58
CA LEU A 179 -16.68 10.27 -12.98
C LEU A 179 -15.56 10.89 -13.83
N THR A 180 -15.09 10.12 -14.79
CA THR A 180 -14.08 10.53 -15.77
C THR A 180 -14.50 10.07 -17.15
N GLN A 181 -14.09 10.82 -18.18
CA GLN A 181 -14.34 10.41 -19.54
C GLN A 181 -13.33 9.32 -19.94
N GLY A 182 -13.80 8.28 -20.60
CA GLY A 182 -12.92 7.31 -21.26
C GLY A 182 -13.53 6.74 -22.52
N GLU A 183 -12.66 6.15 -23.33
CA GLU A 183 -13.06 5.49 -24.57
C GLU A 183 -13.72 4.15 -24.25
N VAL A 184 -14.97 3.99 -24.67
CA VAL A 184 -15.68 2.72 -24.62
C VAL A 184 -15.40 2.03 -25.96
N ALA A 185 -14.74 0.88 -25.93
CA ALA A 185 -14.57 0.09 -27.15
C ALA A 185 -15.95 -0.32 -27.70
N PRO A 186 -16.16 -0.27 -29.03
CA PRO A 186 -17.42 -0.71 -29.61
C PRO A 186 -17.66 -2.19 -29.29
N ALA A 187 -18.92 -2.49 -28.93
CA ALA A 187 -19.39 -3.84 -28.60
C ALA A 187 -19.41 -4.77 -29.83
#